data_AF-A0A4S4EP11-F1
#
_entry.id   AF-A0A4S4EP11-F1
#
_cell.length_a   1.000
_cell.length_b   1.000
_cell.length_c   1.000
_cell.angle_alpha   90.00
_cell.angle_beta   90.00
_cell.angle_gamma   90.00
#
_symmetry.space_group_name_H-M   'P 1'
#
loop_
_entity.id
_entity.type
_entity.pdbx_description
1 polymer ?
#
loop_
_entity_poly.entity_id
_entity_poly.type
_entity_poly.pdbx_seq_one_letter_code
_entity_poly.pdbx_strand_id
1 'polypeptide(L)'
;MKAVPNAARVAAYRFGTSVRLMRNICMWNKIIALSVLEKLVLDELLSGKVLPHLRSIQSNVHDAVTRTERVIASLSGVWSGPSVAGQRSPKLQPLVDYLFTLGKTLEKKHVSGVSESETSGLARRLKKMLVDLNEYDQARAILRTFNLKEAL
;
A
#
# COMPACT_ATOMS: atom_id res chain seq x y z
N MET A 1 -24.72 12.97 9.90
CA MET A 1 -24.00 12.40 11.05
C MET A 1 -22.87 13.34 11.45
N LYS A 2 -22.90 13.95 12.64
CA LYS A 2 -21.74 14.69 13.17
C LYS A 2 -20.66 13.67 13.57
N ALA A 3 -19.48 13.76 12.96
CA ALA A 3 -18.36 12.89 13.29
C ALA A 3 -17.95 13.10 14.76
N VAL A 4 -17.65 12.03 15.49
CA VAL A 4 -17.17 12.09 16.88
C VAL A 4 -15.88 12.93 16.91
N PRO A 5 -15.78 13.94 17.78
CA PRO A 5 -14.58 14.75 17.92
C PRO A 5 -13.33 13.87 18.12
N ASN A 6 -12.21 14.22 17.49
CA ASN A 6 -10.95 13.48 17.53
C ASN A 6 -10.92 12.09 16.87
N ALA A 7 -12.01 11.59 16.29
CA ALA A 7 -12.02 10.26 15.66
C ALA A 7 -10.91 10.09 14.60
N ALA A 8 -10.73 11.09 13.74
CA ALA A 8 -9.67 11.09 12.72
C ALA A 8 -8.25 11.03 13.32
N ARG A 9 -8.02 11.74 14.43
CA ARG A 9 -6.73 11.75 15.15
C ARG A 9 -6.43 10.38 15.75
N VAL A 10 -7.42 9.77 16.41
CA VAL A 10 -7.29 8.43 17.00
C VAL A 10 -7.06 7.38 15.92
N ALA A 11 -7.78 7.45 14.80
CA ALA A 11 -7.60 6.55 13.66
C ALA A 11 -6.18 6.66 13.07
N ALA A 12 -5.67 7.88 12.87
CA ALA A 12 -4.32 8.10 12.38
C ALA A 12 -3.23 7.58 13.36
N TYR A 13 -3.42 7.77 14.67
CA TYR A 13 -2.52 7.25 15.69
C TYR A 13 -2.50 5.71 15.70
N ARG A 14 -3.68 5.07 15.64
CA ARG A 14 -3.81 3.61 15.58
C ARG A 14 -3.16 3.06 14.31
N PHE A 15 -3.41 3.67 13.16
CA PHE A 15 -2.73 3.32 11.91
C PHE A 15 -1.20 3.34 12.06
N GLY A 16 -0.64 4.45 12.56
CA GLY A 16 0.81 4.57 12.73
C GLY A 16 1.39 3.54 13.69
N THR A 17 0.65 3.19 14.74
CA THR A 17 1.04 2.16 15.71
C THR A 17 1.02 0.77 15.08
N SER A 18 -0.03 0.44 14.32
CA SER A 18 -0.11 -0.84 13.58
C SER A 18 1.03 -0.98 12.57
N VAL A 19 1.36 0.06 11.80
CA VAL A 19 2.47 0.02 10.83
C VAL A 19 3.82 -0.20 11.51
N ARG A 20 4.08 0.45 12.65
CA ARG A 20 5.31 0.19 13.43
C ARG A 20 5.36 -1.23 13.97
N LEU A 21 4.24 -1.73 14.49
CA LEU A 21 4.16 -3.10 14.99
C LEU A 21 4.39 -4.12 13.88
N MET A 22 3.80 -3.92 12.69
CA MET A 22 4.06 -4.75 11.51
C MET A 22 5.56 -4.80 11.19
N ARG A 23 6.23 -3.64 11.13
CA ARG A 23 7.67 -3.58 10.88
C ARG A 23 8.47 -4.35 11.92
N ASN A 24 8.14 -4.17 13.20
CA ASN A 24 8.83 -4.86 14.29
C ASN A 24 8.63 -6.37 14.23
N ILE A 25 7.42 -6.84 13.96
CA ILE A 25 7.12 -8.27 13.80
C ILE A 25 7.88 -8.84 12.59
N CYS A 26 7.94 -8.10 11.48
CA CYS A 26 8.70 -8.52 10.29
C CYS A 26 10.20 -8.74 10.55
N MET A 27 10.79 -8.12 11.59
CA MET A 27 12.18 -8.37 11.98
C MET A 27 12.42 -9.78 12.53
N TRP A 28 11.35 -10.47 12.95
CA TRP A 28 11.41 -11.87 13.41
C TRP A 28 11.33 -12.87 12.26
N ASN A 29 11.43 -12.40 11.01
CA ASN A 29 11.54 -13.28 9.84
C ASN A 29 12.71 -14.24 10.00
N LYS A 30 12.49 -15.52 9.65
CA LYS A 30 13.43 -16.64 9.84
C LYS A 30 13.70 -17.04 11.29
N ILE A 31 13.08 -16.38 12.28
CA ILE A 31 13.12 -16.79 13.70
C ILE A 31 11.82 -17.50 14.07
N ILE A 32 10.67 -16.92 13.70
CA ILE A 32 9.35 -17.55 13.88
C ILE A 32 8.85 -18.16 12.58
N ALA A 33 7.94 -19.13 12.69
CA ALA A 33 7.33 -19.78 11.53
C ALA A 33 6.61 -18.76 10.63
N LEU A 34 6.77 -18.89 9.31
CA LEU A 34 6.17 -17.98 8.33
C LEU A 34 4.65 -17.91 8.46
N SER A 35 3.98 -19.04 8.74
CA SER A 35 2.52 -19.08 8.94
C SER A 35 2.05 -18.23 10.13
N VAL A 36 2.84 -18.18 11.21
CA VAL A 36 2.58 -17.32 12.37
C VAL A 36 2.82 -15.86 12.00
N LEU A 37 3.89 -15.57 11.27
CA LEU A 37 4.20 -14.23 10.79
C LEU A 37 3.09 -13.69 9.87
N GLU A 38 2.60 -14.51 8.93
CA GLU A 38 1.48 -14.18 8.05
C GLU A 38 0.19 -13.91 8.83
N LYS A 39 -0.12 -14.73 9.84
CA LYS A 39 -1.30 -14.51 10.68
C LYS A 39 -1.23 -13.16 11.40
N LEU A 40 -0.11 -12.88 12.06
CA LEU A 40 0.04 -11.64 12.83
C LEU A 40 0.09 -10.40 11.92
N VAL A 41 0.87 -10.44 10.85
CA VAL A 41 1.11 -9.26 10.02
C VAL A 41 0.04 -9.09 8.94
N LEU A 42 -0.30 -10.13 8.19
CA LEU A 42 -1.17 -10.03 7.02
C LEU A 42 -2.66 -10.13 7.39
N ASP A 43 -3.02 -11.07 8.28
CA ASP A 43 -4.41 -11.26 8.66
C ASP A 43 -4.83 -10.23 9.72
N GLU A 44 -4.14 -10.20 10.87
CA GLU A 44 -4.56 -9.39 12.01
C GLU A 44 -4.28 -7.89 11.85
N LEU A 45 -3.06 -7.53 11.43
CA LEU A 45 -2.67 -6.12 11.31
C LEU A 45 -3.05 -5.51 9.96
N LEU A 46 -2.56 -6.07 8.85
CA LEU A 46 -2.78 -5.50 7.52
C LEU A 46 -4.27 -5.54 7.15
N SER A 47 -4.87 -6.72 7.11
CA SER A 47 -6.27 -6.90 6.72
C SER A 47 -7.23 -6.41 7.79
N GLY A 48 -6.97 -6.74 9.06
CA GLY A 48 -7.86 -6.43 10.18
C GLY A 48 -7.86 -4.97 10.65
N LYS A 49 -6.77 -4.21 10.47
CA LYS A 49 -6.63 -2.85 11.03
C LYS A 49 -6.20 -1.79 10.01
N VAL A 50 -5.21 -2.09 9.18
CA VAL A 50 -4.55 -1.09 8.32
C VAL A 50 -5.36 -0.81 7.05
N LEU A 51 -5.77 -1.85 6.31
CA LEU A 51 -6.54 -1.70 5.08
C LEU A 51 -7.88 -0.97 5.27
N PRO A 52 -8.68 -1.23 6.32
CA PRO A 52 -9.90 -0.46 6.58
C PRO A 52 -9.62 1.04 6.72
N HIS A 53 -8.54 1.41 7.43
CA HIS A 53 -8.14 2.81 7.57
C HIS A 53 -7.73 3.41 6.22
N LEU A 54 -6.91 2.70 5.44
CA LEU A 54 -6.49 3.16 4.11
C LEU A 54 -7.70 3.40 3.18
N ARG A 55 -8.66 2.47 3.17
CA ARG A 55 -9.91 2.63 2.39
C ARG A 55 -10.73 3.84 2.83
N SER A 56 -10.77 4.15 4.13
CA SER A 56 -11.50 5.32 4.64
C SER A 56 -10.93 6.66 4.19
N ILE A 57 -9.63 6.73 3.87
CA ILE A 57 -8.96 7.96 3.43
C ILE A 57 -8.72 8.01 1.91
N GLN A 58 -9.19 7.01 1.17
CA GLN A 58 -8.86 6.81 -0.25
C GLN A 58 -9.21 8.02 -1.13
N SER A 59 -10.23 8.81 -0.77
CA SER A 59 -10.61 10.03 -1.49
C SER A 59 -9.51 11.11 -1.47
N ASN A 60 -8.72 11.16 -0.39
CA ASN A 60 -7.46 11.89 -0.35
C ASN A 60 -6.34 11.00 -0.89
N VAL A 61 -6.21 10.99 -2.22
CA VAL A 61 -5.26 10.13 -2.94
C VAL A 61 -3.81 10.38 -2.50
N HIS A 62 -3.42 11.61 -2.17
CA HIS A 62 -2.06 11.92 -1.72
C HIS A 62 -1.75 11.26 -0.37
N ASP A 63 -2.65 11.40 0.61
CA ASP A 63 -2.52 10.75 1.91
C ASP A 63 -2.57 9.23 1.78
N ALA A 64 -3.48 8.72 0.96
CA ALA A 64 -3.63 7.31 0.69
C ALA A 64 -2.35 6.70 0.11
N VAL A 65 -1.74 7.32 -0.91
CA VAL A 65 -0.46 6.87 -1.48
C VAL A 65 0.65 6.92 -0.43
N THR A 66 0.83 8.06 0.25
CA THR A 66 1.89 8.25 1.24
C THR A 66 1.80 7.25 2.39
N ARG A 67 0.59 6.95 2.87
CA ARG A 67 0.40 5.95 3.92
C ARG A 67 0.60 4.53 3.43
N THR A 68 0.23 4.23 2.20
CA THR A 68 0.44 2.90 1.60
C THR A 68 1.92 2.60 1.41
N GLU A 69 2.73 3.60 1.03
CA GLU A 69 4.19 3.45 0.95
C GLU A 69 4.78 3.05 2.32
N ARG A 70 4.29 3.64 3.41
CA ARG A 70 4.74 3.27 4.76
C ARG A 70 4.37 1.84 5.12
N VAL A 71 3.22 1.35 4.65
CA VAL A 71 2.81 -0.06 4.82
C VAL A 71 3.76 -0.96 4.04
N ILE A 72 4.04 -0.66 2.78
CA ILE A 72 4.93 -1.49 1.95
C ILE A 72 6.36 -1.47 2.50
N ALA A 73 6.86 -0.32 2.95
CA ALA A 73 8.15 -0.24 3.62
C ALA A 73 8.20 -1.10 4.90
N SER A 74 7.08 -1.23 5.63
CA SER A 74 7.03 -2.07 6.83
C SER A 74 7.23 -3.57 6.54
N LEU A 75 6.85 -4.02 5.34
CA LEU A 75 6.94 -5.41 4.87
C LEU A 75 8.29 -5.76 4.23
N SER A 76 9.20 -4.79 4.12
CA SER A 76 10.44 -4.92 3.36
C SER A 76 11.37 -5.99 3.95
N GLY A 77 11.86 -6.89 3.09
CA GLY A 77 12.73 -8.01 3.45
C GLY A 77 11.97 -9.28 3.86
N VAL A 78 10.64 -9.25 3.86
CA VAL A 78 9.79 -10.43 4.08
C VAL A 78 8.88 -10.66 2.89
N TRP A 79 8.10 -9.64 2.52
CA TRP A 79 7.10 -9.71 1.44
C TRP A 79 7.20 -8.58 0.42
N SER A 80 8.05 -7.58 0.67
CA SER A 80 8.33 -6.54 -0.30
C SER A 80 9.84 -6.29 -0.48
N GLY A 81 10.18 -5.75 -1.65
CA GLY A 81 11.54 -5.35 -2.01
C GLY A 81 12.32 -6.39 -2.81
N PRO A 82 13.50 -6.01 -3.32
CA PRO A 82 14.23 -6.76 -4.36
C PRO A 82 14.79 -8.10 -3.87
N SER A 83 14.91 -8.32 -2.56
CA SER A 83 15.40 -9.56 -1.98
C SER A 83 14.33 -10.66 -1.89
N VAL A 84 13.07 -10.35 -2.17
CA VAL A 84 11.95 -11.29 -2.11
C VAL A 84 11.79 -11.94 -3.49
N ALA A 85 12.61 -12.96 -3.75
CA ALA A 85 12.46 -13.84 -4.90
C ALA A 85 11.53 -15.01 -4.52
N GLY A 86 10.29 -15.03 -5.02
CA GLY A 86 9.39 -16.15 -4.77
C GLY A 86 7.91 -15.85 -4.97
N GLN A 87 7.11 -16.90 -4.79
CA GLN A 87 5.65 -16.85 -4.90
C GLN A 87 5.08 -15.93 -3.80
N ARG A 88 4.35 -14.90 -4.21
CA ARG A 88 3.70 -13.93 -3.31
C ARG A 88 2.73 -14.67 -2.40
N SER A 89 2.74 -14.35 -1.11
CA SER A 89 1.69 -14.86 -0.20
C SER A 89 0.31 -14.48 -0.75
N PRO A 90 -0.65 -15.42 -0.86
CA PRO A 90 -2.01 -15.10 -1.29
C PRO A 90 -2.68 -14.11 -0.34
N LYS A 91 -2.26 -14.06 0.92
CA LYS A 91 -2.74 -13.11 1.94
C LYS A 91 -2.37 -11.65 1.68
N LEU A 92 -1.48 -11.38 0.72
CA LEU A 92 -1.18 -10.02 0.26
C LEU A 92 -2.16 -9.51 -0.80
N GLN A 93 -3.03 -10.38 -1.36
CA GLN A 93 -3.99 -9.99 -2.41
C GLN A 93 -4.83 -8.77 -2.00
N PRO A 94 -5.35 -8.65 -0.76
CA PRO A 94 -6.13 -7.48 -0.36
C PRO A 94 -5.38 -6.14 -0.46
N LEU A 95 -4.05 -6.14 -0.31
CA LEU A 95 -3.22 -4.95 -0.48
C LEU A 95 -3.02 -4.61 -1.95
N VAL A 96 -2.82 -5.62 -2.79
CA VAL A 96 -2.71 -5.45 -4.25
C VAL A 96 -4.04 -4.94 -4.84
N ASP A 97 -5.17 -5.52 -4.43
CA ASP A 97 -6.50 -5.05 -4.84
C ASP A 97 -6.76 -3.60 -4.41
N TYR A 98 -6.27 -3.23 -3.23
CA TYR A 98 -6.35 -1.85 -2.76
C TYR A 98 -5.48 -0.91 -3.61
N LEU A 99 -4.25 -1.28 -3.96
CA LEU A 99 -3.39 -0.50 -4.86
C LEU A 99 -4.03 -0.32 -6.24
N PHE A 100 -4.66 -1.37 -6.78
CA PHE A 100 -5.40 -1.29 -8.04
C PHE A 100 -6.57 -0.30 -7.96
N THR A 101 -7.33 -0.37 -6.86
CA THR A 101 -8.44 0.56 -6.60
C THR A 101 -7.95 2.01 -6.45
N LEU A 102 -6.80 2.20 -5.79
CA LEU A 102 -6.15 3.51 -5.66
C LEU A 102 -5.66 4.04 -7.01
N GLY A 103 -5.12 3.18 -7.87
CA GLY A 103 -4.75 3.50 -9.26
C GLY A 103 -5.95 3.99 -10.07
N LYS A 104 -7.08 3.27 -10.03
CA LYS A 104 -8.33 3.73 -10.66
C LYS A 104 -8.85 5.05 -10.11
N THR A 105 -8.67 5.29 -8.81
CA THR A 105 -9.06 6.56 -8.19
C THR A 105 -8.18 7.71 -8.69
N LEU A 106 -6.88 7.47 -8.85
CA LEU A 106 -5.95 8.43 -9.41
C LEU A 106 -6.22 8.71 -10.89
N GLU A 107 -6.52 7.67 -11.67
CA GLU A 107 -6.88 7.79 -13.09
C GLU A 107 -8.12 8.67 -13.29
N LYS A 108 -9.17 8.46 -12.49
CA LYS A 108 -10.37 9.32 -12.52
C LYS A 108 -10.04 10.79 -12.24
N LYS A 109 -9.13 11.06 -11.30
CA LYS A 109 -8.68 12.44 -11.00
C LYS A 109 -7.84 13.04 -12.13
N HIS A 110 -7.04 12.22 -12.80
CA HIS A 110 -6.26 12.64 -13.95
C HIS A 110 -7.17 13.05 -15.12
N VAL A 111 -8.18 12.23 -15.45
CA VAL A 111 -9.18 12.56 -16.49
C VAL A 111 -10.01 13.78 -16.13
N SER A 112 -10.27 14.04 -14.85
CA SER A 112 -11.02 15.22 -14.40
C SER A 112 -10.19 16.53 -14.38
N GLY A 113 -8.99 16.55 -14.95
CA GLY A 113 -8.20 17.77 -15.13
C GLY A 113 -7.36 18.21 -13.92
N VAL A 114 -7.11 17.32 -12.94
CA VAL A 114 -6.09 17.58 -11.91
C VAL A 114 -4.70 17.61 -12.57
N SER A 115 -3.79 18.45 -12.05
CA SER A 115 -2.45 18.65 -12.61
C SER A 115 -1.78 17.34 -13.05
N GLU A 116 -1.37 17.28 -14.31
CA GLU A 116 -0.68 16.14 -14.92
C GLU A 116 0.62 15.81 -14.17
N SER A 117 1.34 16.83 -13.71
CA SER A 117 2.58 16.67 -12.94
C SER A 117 2.33 15.98 -11.60
N GLU A 118 1.28 16.38 -10.87
CA GLU A 118 0.92 15.80 -9.58
C GLU A 118 0.46 14.35 -9.74
N THR A 119 -0.43 14.10 -10.71
CA THR A 119 -0.96 12.76 -10.98
C THR A 119 0.12 11.81 -11.48
N SER A 120 1.04 12.27 -12.32
CA SER A 120 2.22 11.52 -12.77
C SER A 120 3.15 11.14 -11.62
N GLY A 121 3.40 12.07 -10.67
CA GLY A 121 4.22 11.80 -9.49
C GLY A 121 3.63 10.70 -8.61
N LEU A 122 2.31 10.73 -8.37
CA LEU A 122 1.60 9.71 -7.63
C LEU A 122 1.57 8.36 -8.37
N ALA A 123 1.40 8.38 -9.69
CA ALA A 123 1.40 7.18 -10.52
C ALA A 123 2.77 6.46 -10.50
N ARG A 124 3.89 7.22 -10.54
CA ARG A 124 5.25 6.64 -10.37
C ARG A 124 5.43 5.97 -9.01
N ARG A 125 4.89 6.56 -7.94
CA ARG A 125 4.92 6.00 -6.59
C ARG A 125 4.08 4.71 -6.49
N LEU A 126 2.88 4.70 -7.07
CA LEU A 126 2.06 3.47 -7.20
C LEU A 126 2.78 2.37 -7.98
N LYS A 127 3.40 2.71 -9.12
CA LYS A 127 4.20 1.77 -9.91
C LYS A 127 5.33 1.16 -9.09
N LYS A 128 6.07 1.98 -8.35
CA LYS A 128 7.16 1.50 -7.47
C LYS A 128 6.64 0.51 -6.42
N MET A 129 5.54 0.85 -5.75
CA MET A 129 4.90 -0.03 -4.77
C MET A 129 4.47 -1.38 -5.35
N LEU A 130 3.95 -1.40 -6.58
CA LEU A 130 3.59 -2.64 -7.29
C LEU A 130 4.83 -3.47 -7.63
N VAL A 131 5.92 -2.84 -8.11
CA VAL A 131 7.20 -3.52 -8.34
C VAL A 131 7.75 -4.11 -7.05
N ASP A 132 7.69 -3.36 -5.94
CA ASP A 132 8.14 -3.85 -4.63
C ASP A 132 7.34 -5.07 -4.15
N LEU A 133 6.13 -5.29 -4.67
CA LEU A 133 5.27 -6.45 -4.40
C LEU A 133 5.33 -7.53 -5.49
N ASN A 134 6.25 -7.41 -6.45
CA ASN A 134 6.38 -8.28 -7.63
C ASN A 134 5.16 -8.28 -8.57
N GLU A 135 4.35 -7.22 -8.57
CA GLU A 135 3.15 -7.03 -9.42
C GLU A 135 3.51 -6.31 -10.74
N TYR A 136 4.40 -6.90 -11.53
CA TYR A 136 4.99 -6.26 -12.72
C TYR A 136 3.97 -5.92 -13.81
N ASP A 137 2.97 -6.76 -14.06
CA ASP A 137 1.98 -6.49 -15.09
C ASP A 137 1.06 -5.33 -14.72
N GLN A 138 0.70 -5.21 -13.44
CA GLN A 138 -0.04 -4.06 -12.93
C GLN A 138 0.83 -2.79 -12.94
N ALA A 139 2.12 -2.92 -12.60
CA ALA A 139 3.07 -1.81 -12.68
C ALA A 139 3.20 -1.26 -14.12
N ARG A 140 3.24 -2.14 -15.13
CA ARG A 140 3.23 -1.77 -16.55
C ARG A 140 1.92 -1.13 -16.99
N ALA A 141 0.79 -1.63 -16.48
CA ALA A 141 -0.52 -1.02 -16.75
C ALA A 141 -0.56 0.44 -16.29
N ILE A 142 -0.06 0.75 -15.08
CA ILE A 142 0.04 2.14 -14.60
C ILE A 142 0.91 3.01 -15.52
N LEU A 143 2.05 2.50 -16.00
CA LEU A 143 2.89 3.27 -16.93
C LEU A 143 2.14 3.65 -18.22
N ARG A 144 1.39 2.70 -18.78
CA ARG A 144 0.57 2.91 -19.99
C ARG A 144 -0.55 3.90 -19.75
N THR A 145 -1.30 3.76 -18.66
CA THR A 145 -2.44 4.64 -18.34
C THR A 145 -2.01 6.10 -18.16
N PHE A 146 -0.83 6.35 -17.61
CA PHE A 146 -0.34 7.71 -17.31
C PHE A 146 0.75 8.20 -18.29
N ASN A 147 0.97 7.50 -19.42
CA ASN A 147 1.99 7.83 -20.43
C ASN A 147 3.40 8.07 -19.84
N LEU A 148 3.76 7.31 -18.81
CA LEU A 148 5.03 7.49 -18.10
C LEU A 148 6.15 6.73 -18.80
N LYS A 149 7.29 7.41 -19.03
CA LYS A 149 8.52 6.73 -19.46
C LYS A 149 8.98 5.74 -18.38
N GLU A 150 9.34 4.53 -18.80
CA GLU A 150 10.10 3.57 -18.00
C GLU A 150 11.41 4.23 -17.58
N ALA A 151 11.54 4.58 -16.30
CA ALA A 151 12.85 4.87 -15.76
C ALA A 151 13.56 3.52 -15.63
N LEU A 152 14.62 3.35 -16.43
CA LEU A 152 15.57 2.24 -16.40
C LEU A 152 16.17 2.09 -15.00
#